data_AF-G7KA17-F1
#
_entry.id   AF-G7KA17-F1
#
_cell.length_a   1.000
_cell.length_b   1.000
_cell.length_c   1.000
_cell.angle_alpha   90.00
_cell.angle_beta   90.00
_cell.angle_gamma   90.00
#
_symmetry.space_group_name_H-M   'P 1'
#
loop_
_entity.id
_entity.type
_entity.pdbx_description
1 polymer ?
#
loop_
_entity_poly.entity_id
_entity_poly.type
_entity_poly.pdbx_seq_one_letter_code
_entity_poly.pdbx_strand_id
1 'polypeptide(L)' 'MAKTCKLVFALILFVSLYLVSMSAELGGPCRSDEECPQLSLRFFAIKCRENVCIYVDLDPYKPRAEKNQFLH' A
#
# COMPACT_ATOMS: atom_id res chain seq x y z
N MET A 1 -29.40 3.87 -21.35
CA MET A 1 -27.96 3.92 -21.71
C MET A 1 -27.20 5.04 -20.98
N ALA A 2 -27.54 6.32 -21.15
CA ALA A 2 -26.79 7.44 -20.55
C ALA A 2 -26.72 7.48 -19.00
N LYS A 3 -27.78 7.03 -18.30
CA LYS A 3 -27.79 6.95 -16.82
C LYS A 3 -26.79 5.93 -16.28
N THR A 4 -26.67 4.77 -16.94
CA THR A 4 -25.72 3.72 -16.58
C THR A 4 -24.28 4.17 -16.83
N CYS A 5 -24.02 4.86 -17.96
CA CYS A 5 -22.69 5.42 -18.23
C CYS A 5 -22.24 6.42 -17.16
N LYS A 6 -23.15 7.28 -16.66
CA LYS A 6 -22.83 8.21 -15.56
C LYS A 6 -22.48 7.48 -14.26
N LEU A 7 -23.20 6.40 -13.93
CA LEU A 7 -22.90 5.59 -12.74
C LEU A 7 -21.56 4.88 -12.86
N VAL A 8 -21.27 4.26 -14.00
CA VAL A 8 -19.99 3.60 -14.25
C VAL A 8 -18.84 4.61 -14.15
N PHE A 9 -19.02 5.80 -14.72
CA PHE A 9 -18.02 6.87 -14.63
C PHE A 9 -17.79 7.32 -13.19
N ALA A 10 -18.85 7.52 -12.40
CA ALA A 10 -18.74 7.87 -10.99
C ALA A 10 -18.04 6.77 -10.17
N LEU A 11 -18.32 5.49 -10.46
CA LEU A 11 -17.65 4.36 -9.82
C LEU A 11 -16.16 4.32 -10.16
N ILE A 12 -15.80 4.53 -11.43
CA ILE A 12 -14.39 4.60 -11.86
C ILE A 12 -13.68 5.73 -11.12
N LEU A 13 -14.26 6.93 -11.08
CA LEU A 13 -13.69 8.07 -10.35
C LEU A 13 -13.49 7.76 -8.87
N PHE A 14 -14.48 7.14 -8.22
CA PHE A 14 -14.39 6.78 -6.82
C PHE A 14 -13.25 5.78 -6.56
N VAL A 15 -13.12 4.75 -7.40
CA VAL A 15 -12.05 3.76 -7.30
C VAL A 15 -10.68 4.41 -7.57
N SER A 16 -10.58 5.29 -8.57
CA SER A 16 -9.34 6.03 -8.85
C SER A 16 -8.91 6.90 -7.69
N LEU A 17 -9.84 7.65 -7.08
CA LEU A 17 -9.57 8.47 -5.90
C LEU A 17 -9.11 7.62 -4.72
N TYR A 18 -9.76 6.47 -4.48
CA TYR A 18 -9.39 5.52 -3.43
C TYR A 18 -7.97 4.97 -3.61
N LEU A 19 -7.59 4.62 -4.84
CA LEU A 19 -6.24 4.16 -5.18
C LEU A 19 -5.19 5.25 -4.91
N VAL A 20 -5.50 6.51 -5.24
CA VAL A 20 -4.60 7.66 -5.01
C VAL A 20 -4.44 7.96 -3.52
N SER A 21 -5.51 7.90 -2.73
CA SER A 21 -5.38 8.08 -1.27
C SER A 21 -4.55 6.97 -0.64
N MET A 22 -4.76 5.73 -1.07
CA MET A 22 -4.03 4.58 -0.52
C MET A 22 -2.55 4.60 -0.91
N SER A 23 -2.21 5.09 -2.11
CA SER A 23 -0.81 5.27 -2.50
C SER A 23 -0.15 6.45 -1.79
N ALA A 24 -0.89 7.49 -1.39
CA ALA A 24 -0.37 8.60 -0.61
C ALA A 24 -0.03 8.21 0.85
N GLU A 25 -0.76 7.26 1.42
CA GLU A 25 -0.43 6.68 2.73
C GLU A 25 0.79 5.75 2.66
N LEU A 26 1.08 5.21 1.46
CA LEU A 26 2.27 4.44 1.20
C LEU A 26 3.49 5.33 0.94
N GLY A 27 4.60 5.05 1.62
CA GLY A 27 5.74 5.97 1.67
C GLY A 27 5.49 7.21 2.55
N GLY A 28 4.29 7.31 3.16
CA GLY A 28 3.98 8.31 4.18
C GLY A 28 4.76 8.03 5.47
N PRO A 29 5.03 9.08 6.28
CA PRO A 29 5.72 8.92 7.54
C PRO A 29 4.88 8.11 8.54
N CYS A 30 5.52 7.22 9.29
CA CYS A 30 4.89 6.41 10.34
C CYS A 30 5.84 6.27 11.54
N ARG A 31 5.32 6.09 12.76
CA ARG A 31 6.11 5.72 13.95
C ARG A 31 5.87 4.28 14.40
N SER A 32 4.70 3.72 14.09
CA SER A 32 4.28 2.36 14.40
C SER A 32 3.58 1.69 13.22
N ASP A 33 3.58 0.36 13.18
CA ASP A 33 2.86 -0.43 12.18
C ASP A 33 1.35 -0.13 12.16
N GLU A 34 0.80 0.34 13.28
CA GLU A 34 -0.62 0.68 13.44
C GLU A 34 -1.02 1.98 12.71
N GLU A 35 -0.06 2.84 12.39
CA GLU A 35 -0.28 4.09 11.65
C GLU A 35 -0.37 3.85 10.14
N CYS A 36 0.13 2.71 9.67
CA CYS A 36 0.04 2.35 8.26
C CYS A 36 -1.32 1.73 7.94
N PRO A 37 -1.85 1.95 6.73
CA PRO A 37 -3.11 1.34 6.32
C PRO A 37 -2.97 -0.19 6.37
N GLN A 38 -3.83 -0.84 7.16
CA GLN A 38 -3.87 -2.29 7.26
C GLN A 38 -4.58 -2.89 6.04
N LEU A 39 -3.85 -3.03 4.94
CA LEU A 39 -4.26 -3.96 3.89
C LEU A 39 -3.60 -5.32 4.14
N SER A 40 -4.37 -6.25 4.69
CA SER A 40 -4.02 -7.66 4.71
C SER A 40 -4.43 -8.30 3.38
N LEU A 41 -3.66 -8.06 2.32
CA LEU A 41 -3.74 -8.92 1.14
C LEU A 41 -3.05 -10.24 1.50
N ARG A 42 -3.55 -11.39 1.00
CA ARG A 42 -3.02 -12.72 1.33
C ARG A 42 -1.50 -12.87 1.15
N PHE A 43 -0.90 -12.01 0.32
CA PHE A 43 0.50 -12.03 -0.07
C PHE A 43 1.29 -10.80 0.38
N PHE A 44 0.63 -9.72 0.81
CA PHE A 44 1.31 -8.45 1.12
C PHE A 44 0.75 -7.85 2.40
N ALA A 45 1.65 -7.49 3.31
CA ALA A 45 1.36 -6.65 4.47
C ALA A 45 2.01 -5.29 4.29
N ILE A 46 1.39 -4.25 4.84
CA ILE A 46 2.02 -2.95 4.95
C ILE A 46 2.62 -2.85 6.34
N LYS A 47 3.90 -2.47 6.42
CA LYS A 47 4.60 -2.27 7.70
C LYS A 47 5.30 -0.93 7.71
N CYS A 48 5.48 -0.40 8.91
CA CYS A 48 6.30 0.76 9.16
C CYS A 48 7.78 0.32 9.24
N ARG A 49 8.57 0.72 8.24
CA ARG A 49 10.01 0.50 8.19
C ARG A 49 10.70 1.83 7.98
N GLU A 50 11.72 2.11 8.80
CA GLU A 50 12.51 3.34 8.66
C GLU A 50 11.64 4.61 8.69
N ASN A 51 10.58 4.57 9.51
CA ASN A 51 9.56 5.61 9.63
C ASN A 51 8.74 5.88 8.36
N VAL A 52 8.66 4.93 7.42
CA VAL A 52 7.79 5.00 6.25
C VAL A 52 6.97 3.73 6.07
N CYS A 53 5.74 3.85 5.58
CA CYS A 53 4.89 2.70 5.28
C CYS A 53 5.32 2.04 3.96
N ILE A 54 5.72 0.76 4.00
CA ILE A 54 6.14 0.01 2.80
C ILE A 54 5.39 -1.32 2.68
N TYR A 55 5.22 -1.80 1.44
CA TYR A 55 4.76 -3.17 1.19
C TYR A 55 5.86 -4.16 1.55
N VAL A 56 5.49 -5.14 2.37
CA VAL A 56 6.31 -6.29 2.72
C VAL A 56 5.60 -7.53 2.21
N ASP A 57 6.31 -8.31 1.42
CA ASP A 57 5.83 -9.60 0.95
C ASP A 57 5.69 -10.57 2.14
N LEU A 58 4.51 -11.16 2.29
CA LEU A 58 4.22 -12.23 3.24
C LEU A 58 4.45 -13.60 2.57
N ASP A 59 5.41 -13.71 1.66
CA ASP A 59 5.87 -15.00 1.16
C ASP A 59 6.30 -15.91 2.34
N PRO A 60 5.69 -17.10 2.53
CA PRO A 60 6.12 -18.03 3.57
C PRO A 60 7.50 -18.67 3.30
N TYR A 61 8.14 -18.34 2.17
CA TYR A 61 9.39 -18.97 1.71
C TYR A 61 10.54 -17.99 1.41
N LYS A 62 10.45 -16.70 1.76
CA LYS A 62 11.56 -15.77 1.47
C LYS A 62 12.51 -15.61 2.68
N PRO A 63 13.72 -16.21 2.68
CA PRO A 63 14.71 -15.93 3.71
C PRO A 63 15.13 -14.46 3.65
N ARG A 64 15.20 -13.86 4.84
CA ARG A 64 15.64 -12.49 5.13
C ARG A 64 17.05 -12.26 4.56
N ALA A 65 17.16 -11.76 3.34
CA ALA A 65 18.42 -11.32 2.75
C ALA A 65 18.28 -9.89 2.24
N GLU A 66 18.35 -8.92 3.15
CA GLU A 66 18.85 -7.58 2.85
C GLU A 66 19.32 -6.95 4.17
N LYS A 67 20.44 -7.47 4.68
CA LYS A 67 21.39 -6.67 5.46
C LYS A 67 22.53 -6.40 4.48
N ASN A 68 22.85 -5.12 4.31
CA ASN A 68 24.03 -4.57 3.64
C ASN A 68 23.85 -4.25 2.15
N GLN A 69 23.43 -3.02 1.85
CA GLN A 69 24.18 -2.20 0.89
C GLN A 69 23.78 -0.72 0.98
N PHE A 70 24.49 0.06 1.81
CA PHE A 70 24.89 1.45 1.59
C PHE A 70 25.71 1.89 2.83
N LEU A 71 26.88 2.51 2.79
CA LEU A 71 28.04 2.53 1.91
C LEU A 71 29.08 3.32 2.74
N HIS A 72 30.31 2.79 2.85
CA HIS A 72 31.57 3.48 3.22
C HIS A 72 31.67 4.34 4.50
#